data_AF-A0A7G6XZR4-F1
#
_entry.id   AF-A0A7G6XZR4-F1
#
_cell.length_a   1.000
_cell.length_b   1.000
_cell.length_c   1.000
_cell.angle_alpha   90.00
_cell.angle_beta   90.00
_cell.angle_gamma   90.00
#
_symmetry.space_group_name_H-M   'P 1'
#
loop_
_entity.id
_entity.type
_entity.pdbx_description
1 polymer ?
#
loop_
_entity_poly.entity_id
_entity_poly.type
_entity_poly.pdbx_seq_one_letter_code
_entity_poly.pdbx_strand_id
1 'polypeptide(L)'
;MRIDAKPIGWPLAVALAAVAIAATPAAAPAQSAIAQGPTMQIATNRGRLITLPRPMSDLFVANPEIADVQVRSPTQLYVFGKKPGETTISATAKGGAVVYASTVRVGNNFDSLGQMLGMAMPDANITPTTMNGVVLLTGTVGNPDDGAEAERLVQAFVGEGTKVISRLRTATPLQVNLQVRFAEVTRSFVKNIGMNLTTVDGTGGFKFGIGSGRPPASFYTTDRNLPLAVGQSVQGFTIDPITGRVVQRPGTSITKGSERTTAGFLTKLLGLDLIGALDLGERIGQVTSLANPNLTAMSGETGTFLAGGEIPIPIAQGLGAVGVEYKQYGVSLAYTPTVLGDGRISLRVRPEVSQLDYSNAVTISGTQVPGLTTRRTETTVELGSGQSFMIAGLLQNSHNNSIEKTPGVGDVPILGALFRSNGFQRNETELVIVITPYLVKPVNANDIVLPTDGYKTPGDVERVLMGQLTGGKGGAPRPKPSMADGPPVAPALGAVAPVAPMPMPATGATVADTKATRGKAKKGGDAPAPGFSIN
;
A
#
# COMPACT_ATOMS: atom_id res chain seq x y z
N MET A 1 -24.37 -73.16 19.88
CA MET A 1 -25.38 -72.78 20.90
C MET A 1 -25.98 -71.46 20.44
N ARG A 2 -27.14 -71.43 19.78
CA ARG A 2 -28.49 -71.60 20.37
C ARG A 2 -28.73 -70.52 21.46
N ILE A 3 -29.78 -69.70 21.43
CA ILE A 3 -30.98 -69.65 20.59
C ILE A 3 -31.85 -68.47 21.08
N ASP A 4 -32.66 -67.90 20.19
CA ASP A 4 -34.00 -67.30 20.35
C ASP A 4 -34.24 -66.17 21.39
N ALA A 5 -35.20 -65.25 21.22
CA ALA A 5 -36.44 -65.37 20.47
C ALA A 5 -36.95 -64.03 19.91
N LYS A 6 -37.63 -64.20 18.78
CA LYS A 6 -38.33 -63.24 17.91
C LYS A 6 -39.82 -63.11 18.38
N PRO A 7 -40.75 -62.51 17.59
CA PRO A 7 -41.88 -61.69 18.05
C PRO A 7 -43.20 -62.49 18.01
N ILE A 8 -44.36 -61.84 18.16
CA ILE A 8 -45.73 -62.24 17.72
C ILE A 8 -46.69 -61.16 18.29
N GLY A 9 -47.71 -60.64 17.61
CA GLY A 9 -48.25 -60.96 16.30
C GLY A 9 -49.46 -60.08 15.91
N TRP A 10 -49.84 -60.18 14.63
CA TRP A 10 -51.18 -60.01 14.04
C TRP A 10 -52.08 -61.22 14.43
N PRO A 11 -53.40 -61.38 14.07
CA PRO A 11 -54.12 -60.85 12.88
C PRO A 11 -55.69 -60.69 12.96
N LEU A 12 -56.32 -60.46 11.78
CA LEU A 12 -57.72 -60.77 11.35
C LEU A 12 -58.84 -59.79 11.80
N ALA A 13 -59.87 -59.42 11.01
CA ALA A 13 -60.44 -59.98 9.79
C ALA A 13 -61.49 -59.05 9.10
N VAL A 14 -61.81 -59.36 7.82
CA VAL A 14 -63.13 -59.25 7.10
C VAL A 14 -63.64 -57.83 6.76
N ALA A 15 -63.50 -57.34 5.52
CA ALA A 15 -64.29 -57.59 4.30
C ALA A 15 -65.66 -56.89 4.23
N LEU A 16 -65.85 -55.98 3.26
CA LEU A 16 -67.08 -55.88 2.44
C LEU A 16 -66.87 -54.93 1.25
N ALA A 17 -67.18 -55.46 0.07
CA ALA A 17 -67.25 -54.74 -1.20
C ALA A 17 -68.56 -53.96 -1.31
N ALA A 18 -68.54 -52.76 -1.89
CA ALA A 18 -69.71 -52.17 -2.53
C ALA A 18 -69.28 -51.13 -3.59
N VAL A 19 -69.84 -51.33 -4.78
CA VAL A 19 -69.77 -50.50 -5.99
C VAL A 19 -70.23 -49.07 -5.71
N ALA A 20 -69.48 -48.07 -6.18
CA ALA A 20 -69.97 -46.70 -6.30
C ALA A 20 -69.56 -46.09 -7.64
N ILE A 21 -70.61 -45.67 -8.35
CA ILE A 21 -70.70 -45.16 -9.71
C ILE A 21 -69.83 -43.91 -9.94
N ALA A 22 -69.17 -43.85 -11.09
CA ALA A 22 -68.57 -42.63 -11.62
C ALA A 22 -69.66 -41.58 -11.88
N ALA A 23 -69.80 -40.62 -10.96
CA ALA A 23 -70.56 -39.39 -11.19
C ALA A 23 -69.61 -38.33 -11.78
N THR A 24 -69.74 -38.08 -13.08
CA THR A 24 -69.20 -36.88 -13.72
C THR A 24 -69.80 -35.64 -13.04
N PRO A 25 -69.00 -34.66 -12.59
CA PRO A 25 -69.57 -33.42 -12.08
C PRO A 25 -70.27 -32.69 -13.23
N ALA A 26 -71.57 -32.46 -13.06
CA ALA A 26 -72.36 -31.59 -13.92
C ALA A 26 -71.77 -30.17 -13.86
N ALA A 27 -71.42 -29.62 -15.02
CA ALA A 27 -71.03 -28.24 -15.17
C ALA A 27 -72.23 -27.34 -14.78
N ALA A 28 -72.06 -26.58 -13.69
CA ALA A 28 -72.91 -25.44 -13.41
C ALA A 28 -72.75 -24.41 -14.54
N PRO A 29 -73.83 -23.73 -14.99
CA PRO A 29 -73.69 -22.63 -15.93
C PRO A 29 -72.94 -21.49 -15.22
N ALA A 30 -71.65 -21.35 -15.55
CA ALA A 30 -70.88 -20.18 -15.18
C ALA A 30 -71.56 -18.95 -15.77
N GLN A 31 -72.01 -18.04 -14.90
CA GLN A 31 -72.27 -16.66 -15.29
C GLN A 31 -71.01 -16.14 -15.96
N SER A 32 -71.11 -15.84 -17.24
CA SER A 32 -70.07 -15.20 -18.04
C SER A 32 -69.71 -13.87 -17.39
N ALA A 33 -68.64 -13.87 -16.61
CA ALA A 33 -67.96 -12.67 -16.19
C ALA A 33 -67.59 -11.88 -17.46
N ILE A 34 -67.94 -10.60 -17.47
CA ILE A 34 -67.58 -9.66 -18.53
C ILE A 34 -66.05 -9.68 -18.62
N ALA A 35 -65.52 -10.22 -19.72
CA ALA A 35 -64.09 -10.19 -19.99
C ALA A 35 -63.64 -8.72 -19.98
N GLN A 36 -62.86 -8.32 -18.97
CA GLN A 36 -62.16 -7.05 -19.02
C GLN A 36 -61.21 -7.11 -20.20
N GLY A 37 -61.49 -6.31 -21.23
CA GLY A 37 -60.63 -6.28 -22.40
C GLY A 37 -59.26 -5.69 -22.10
N PRO A 38 -58.28 -5.92 -22.99
CA PRO A 38 -56.89 -5.54 -22.76
C PRO A 38 -56.75 -4.05 -22.48
N THR A 39 -55.86 -3.67 -21.57
CA THR A 39 -55.52 -2.27 -21.28
C THR A 39 -54.74 -1.69 -22.47
N MET A 40 -55.15 -0.50 -22.92
CA MET A 40 -54.51 0.20 -24.03
C MET A 40 -53.81 1.46 -23.53
N GLN A 41 -52.50 1.55 -23.74
CA GLN A 41 -51.73 2.77 -23.46
C GLN A 41 -51.69 3.68 -24.68
N ILE A 42 -51.99 4.96 -24.48
CA ILE A 42 -51.92 6.01 -25.51
C ILE A 42 -51.21 7.23 -24.91
N ALA A 43 -50.27 7.83 -25.63
CA ALA A 43 -49.62 9.06 -25.18
C ALA A 43 -50.55 10.27 -25.32
N THR A 44 -50.42 11.26 -24.44
CA THR A 44 -51.10 12.55 -24.56
C THR A 44 -50.81 13.17 -25.94
N ASN A 45 -51.83 13.70 -26.62
CA ASN A 45 -51.77 14.24 -27.98
C ASN A 45 -51.43 13.24 -29.09
N ARG A 46 -51.51 11.93 -28.83
CA ARG A 46 -51.46 10.89 -29.87
C ARG A 46 -52.79 10.18 -29.97
N GLY A 47 -53.01 9.55 -31.11
CA GLY A 47 -54.11 8.61 -31.24
C GLY A 47 -53.76 7.36 -32.02
N ARG A 48 -54.59 6.34 -31.83
CA ARG A 48 -54.38 4.98 -32.34
C ARG A 48 -55.63 4.53 -33.07
N LEU A 49 -55.44 4.01 -34.28
CA LEU A 49 -56.50 3.37 -35.05
C LEU A 49 -56.77 1.97 -34.51
N ILE A 50 -58.02 1.66 -34.23
CA ILE A 50 -58.50 0.35 -33.78
C ILE A 50 -59.43 -0.21 -34.85
N THR A 51 -59.15 -1.42 -35.30
CA THR A 51 -60.02 -2.17 -36.22
C THR A 51 -60.82 -3.19 -35.42
N LEU A 52 -62.14 -3.12 -35.54
CA LEU A 52 -63.09 -3.97 -34.83
C LEU A 52 -63.39 -5.24 -35.63
N PRO A 53 -63.60 -6.39 -34.97
CA PRO A 53 -63.90 -7.66 -35.64
C PRO A 53 -65.32 -7.72 -36.23
N ARG A 54 -66.24 -6.84 -35.80
CA ARG A 54 -67.63 -6.77 -36.25
C ARG A 54 -68.06 -5.29 -36.36
N PRO A 55 -69.07 -4.97 -37.19
CA PRO A 55 -69.56 -3.60 -37.30
C PRO A 55 -70.18 -3.13 -35.98
N MET A 56 -69.74 -1.97 -35.49
CA MET A 56 -70.31 -1.28 -34.32
C MET A 56 -71.53 -0.45 -34.71
N SER A 57 -72.50 -0.35 -33.79
CA SER A 57 -73.64 0.55 -33.90
C SER A 57 -73.61 1.66 -32.87
N ASP A 58 -73.04 1.41 -31.69
CA ASP A 58 -72.99 2.39 -30.60
C ASP A 58 -71.62 2.38 -29.92
N LEU A 59 -71.23 3.54 -29.39
CA LEU A 59 -69.91 3.79 -28.81
C LEU A 59 -70.06 4.57 -27.50
N PHE A 60 -69.50 4.03 -26.44
CA PHE A 60 -69.50 4.64 -25.13
C PHE A 60 -68.06 4.94 -24.68
N VAL A 61 -67.85 6.16 -24.22
CA VAL A 61 -66.58 6.63 -23.65
C VAL A 61 -66.90 7.14 -22.24
N ALA A 62 -66.31 6.50 -21.22
CA ALA A 62 -66.63 6.81 -19.82
C ALA A 62 -66.28 8.26 -19.45
N ASN A 63 -65.15 8.77 -19.95
CA ASN A 63 -64.72 10.15 -19.77
C ASN A 63 -64.05 10.68 -21.06
N PRO A 64 -64.74 11.54 -21.85
CA PRO A 64 -64.21 12.09 -23.10
C PRO A 64 -63.15 13.19 -22.91
N GLU A 65 -62.96 13.71 -21.70
CA GLU A 65 -61.86 14.65 -21.43
C GLU A 65 -60.49 13.97 -21.37
N ILE A 66 -60.46 12.68 -21.02
CA ILE A 66 -59.24 11.87 -20.90
C ILE A 66 -58.86 11.31 -22.27
N ALA A 67 -59.78 10.62 -22.94
CA ALA A 67 -59.59 10.11 -24.29
C ALA A 67 -60.85 10.35 -25.13
N ASP A 68 -60.67 10.81 -26.36
CA ASP A 68 -61.72 11.05 -27.33
C ASP A 68 -61.70 9.99 -28.42
N VAL A 69 -62.84 9.69 -29.04
CA VAL A 69 -62.94 8.63 -30.05
C VAL A 69 -63.70 9.12 -31.27
N GLN A 70 -63.08 8.99 -32.44
CA GLN A 70 -63.69 9.32 -33.71
C GLN A 70 -63.91 8.07 -34.55
N VAL A 71 -65.14 7.87 -35.03
CA VAL A 71 -65.49 6.73 -35.89
C VAL A 71 -65.11 7.07 -37.34
N ARG A 72 -64.29 6.22 -37.96
CA ARG A 72 -63.87 6.37 -39.37
C ARG A 72 -64.72 5.50 -40.30
N SER A 73 -65.11 4.31 -39.84
CA SER A 73 -66.01 3.38 -40.54
C SER A 73 -66.72 2.47 -39.52
N PRO A 74 -67.75 1.69 -39.91
CA PRO A 74 -68.44 0.77 -39.00
C PRO A 74 -67.51 -0.26 -38.34
N THR A 75 -66.30 -0.49 -38.85
CA THR A 75 -65.31 -1.40 -38.27
C THR A 75 -64.02 -0.71 -37.85
N GLN A 76 -63.94 0.63 -37.90
CA GLN A 76 -62.72 1.36 -37.52
C GLN A 76 -63.03 2.59 -36.69
N LEU A 77 -62.34 2.71 -35.55
CA LEU A 77 -62.40 3.87 -34.67
C LEU A 77 -60.98 4.36 -34.34
N TYR A 78 -60.84 5.67 -34.13
CA TYR A 78 -59.58 6.32 -33.78
C TYR A 78 -59.70 6.85 -32.36
N VAL A 79 -58.84 6.38 -31.46
CA VAL A 79 -58.82 6.82 -30.06
C VAL A 79 -57.70 7.83 -29.88
N PHE A 80 -58.00 9.03 -29.40
CA PHE A 80 -57.07 10.12 -29.12
C PHE A 80 -56.91 10.34 -27.62
N GLY A 81 -55.69 10.34 -27.09
CA GLY A 81 -55.43 10.74 -25.71
C GLY A 81 -55.37 12.26 -25.58
N LYS A 82 -56.24 12.86 -24.76
CA LYS A 82 -56.33 14.31 -24.52
C LYS A 82 -55.68 14.73 -23.21
N LYS A 83 -56.07 14.12 -22.08
CA LYS A 83 -55.53 14.42 -20.75
C LYS A 83 -55.01 13.13 -20.08
N PRO A 84 -53.99 13.22 -19.21
CA PRO A 84 -53.55 12.08 -18.43
C PRO A 84 -54.67 11.52 -17.54
N GLY A 85 -54.86 10.19 -17.53
CA GLY A 85 -55.91 9.53 -16.76
C GLY A 85 -56.29 8.15 -17.31
N GLU A 86 -57.25 7.50 -16.66
CA GLU A 86 -57.82 6.22 -17.12
C GLU A 86 -59.29 6.42 -17.50
N THR A 87 -59.68 5.89 -18.66
CA THR A 87 -61.06 5.93 -19.14
C THR A 87 -61.39 4.65 -19.89
N THR A 88 -62.62 4.17 -19.77
CA THR A 88 -63.05 2.94 -20.45
C THR A 88 -63.81 3.30 -21.72
N ILE A 89 -63.46 2.62 -22.81
CA ILE A 89 -64.14 2.74 -24.09
C ILE A 89 -64.79 1.40 -24.40
N SER A 90 -66.07 1.42 -24.75
CA SER A 90 -66.79 0.23 -25.21
C SER A 90 -67.59 0.51 -26.48
N ALA A 91 -67.59 -0.43 -27.40
CA ALA A 91 -68.36 -0.40 -28.64
C ALA A 91 -69.30 -1.60 -28.68
N THR A 92 -70.57 -1.39 -29.05
CA THR A 92 -71.61 -2.43 -29.10
C THR A 92 -72.18 -2.57 -30.51
N ALA A 93 -72.70 -3.76 -30.84
CA ALA A 93 -73.37 -4.05 -32.11
C ALA A 93 -74.89 -3.81 -32.00
N LYS A 94 -75.59 -3.84 -33.13
CA LYS A 94 -77.05 -3.58 -33.23
C LYS A 94 -77.93 -4.46 -32.32
N GLY A 95 -77.40 -5.61 -31.86
CA GLY A 95 -78.05 -6.51 -30.90
C GLY A 95 -77.64 -6.32 -29.43
N GLY A 96 -76.99 -5.20 -29.06
CA GLY A 96 -76.56 -4.90 -27.69
C GLY A 96 -75.30 -5.65 -27.22
N ALA A 97 -74.76 -6.56 -28.03
CA ALA A 97 -73.53 -7.28 -27.72
C ALA A 97 -72.30 -6.37 -27.78
N VAL A 98 -71.46 -6.37 -26.74
CA VAL A 98 -70.17 -5.66 -26.71
C VAL A 98 -69.23 -6.27 -27.75
N VAL A 99 -68.81 -5.46 -28.71
CA VAL A 99 -67.87 -5.84 -29.78
C VAL A 99 -66.44 -5.58 -29.34
N TYR A 100 -66.23 -4.55 -28.53
CA TYR A 100 -64.94 -4.16 -28.01
C TYR A 100 -65.11 -3.42 -26.70
N ALA A 101 -64.27 -3.72 -25.71
CA ALA A 101 -64.14 -2.95 -24.48
C ALA A 101 -62.67 -2.89 -24.13
N SER A 102 -62.15 -1.72 -23.79
CA SER A 102 -60.75 -1.54 -23.39
C SER A 102 -60.63 -0.37 -22.43
N THR A 103 -59.83 -0.54 -21.39
CA THR A 103 -59.43 0.56 -20.51
C THR A 103 -58.25 1.28 -21.14
N VAL A 104 -58.46 2.54 -21.52
CA VAL A 104 -57.45 3.41 -22.09
C VAL A 104 -56.75 4.17 -20.99
N ARG A 105 -55.44 3.93 -20.84
CA ARG A 105 -54.56 4.69 -19.97
C ARG A 105 -53.82 5.72 -20.80
N VAL A 106 -54.17 6.99 -20.59
CA VAL A 106 -53.51 8.13 -21.22
C VAL A 106 -52.46 8.67 -20.27
N GLY A 107 -51.21 8.74 -20.72
CA GLY A 107 -50.12 9.24 -19.89
C GLY A 107 -48.86 9.54 -20.71
N ASN A 108 -47.87 10.13 -20.05
CA ASN A 108 -46.55 10.27 -20.66
C ASN A 108 -45.93 8.87 -20.78
N ASN A 109 -45.28 8.59 -21.91
CA ASN A 109 -44.72 7.28 -22.20
C ASN A 109 -43.51 7.03 -21.28
N PHE A 110 -43.71 6.48 -20.08
CA PHE A 110 -42.62 6.23 -19.14
C PHE A 110 -41.74 5.04 -19.55
N ASP A 111 -42.14 4.24 -20.54
CA ASP A 111 -41.31 3.18 -21.12
C ASP A 111 -40.06 3.76 -21.83
N SER A 112 -40.12 5.03 -22.26
CA SER A 112 -38.95 5.69 -22.85
C SER A 112 -37.86 6.03 -21.82
N LEU A 113 -38.18 6.10 -20.52
CA LEU A 113 -37.18 6.31 -19.47
C LEU A 113 -36.25 5.12 -19.35
N GLY A 114 -36.80 3.90 -19.39
CA GLY A 114 -35.98 2.68 -19.36
C GLY A 114 -35.06 2.58 -20.58
N GLN A 115 -35.56 2.94 -21.77
CA GLN A 115 -34.74 2.98 -22.98
C GLN A 115 -33.67 4.07 -22.92
N MET A 116 -34.00 5.27 -22.45
CA MET A 116 -33.04 6.36 -22.27
C MET A 116 -31.94 5.97 -21.28
N LEU A 117 -32.30 5.44 -20.11
CA LEU A 117 -31.35 4.98 -19.10
C LEU A 117 -30.46 3.86 -19.64
N GLY A 118 -31.02 2.90 -20.39
CA GLY A 118 -30.23 1.84 -21.02
C GLY A 118 -29.25 2.36 -22.09
N MET A 119 -29.56 3.46 -22.78
CA MET A 119 -28.64 4.08 -23.74
C MET A 119 -27.58 4.97 -23.06
N ALA A 120 -27.96 5.69 -22.01
CA ALA A 120 -27.06 6.61 -21.30
C ALA A 120 -26.12 5.89 -20.32
N MET A 121 -26.59 4.80 -19.70
CA MET A 121 -25.89 4.06 -18.65
C MET A 121 -26.00 2.54 -18.88
N PRO A 122 -25.33 2.00 -19.92
CA PRO A 122 -25.46 0.59 -20.29
C PRO A 122 -24.92 -0.39 -19.22
N ASP A 123 -23.96 0.05 -18.41
CA ASP A 123 -23.35 -0.77 -17.35
C ASP A 123 -24.19 -0.81 -16.06
N ALA A 124 -25.21 0.04 -15.95
CA ALA A 124 -26.09 0.12 -14.78
C ALA A 124 -27.43 -0.58 -15.06
N ASN A 125 -27.84 -1.48 -14.17
CA ASN A 125 -29.13 -2.14 -14.28
C ASN A 125 -30.18 -1.34 -13.48
N ILE A 126 -30.77 -0.33 -14.13
CA ILE A 126 -31.72 0.61 -13.51
C ILE A 126 -33.13 0.38 -14.08
N THR A 127 -34.09 0.09 -13.20
CA THR A 127 -35.51 -0.02 -13.54
C THR A 127 -36.28 1.17 -12.94
N PRO A 128 -36.76 2.11 -13.77
CA PRO A 128 -37.65 3.18 -13.32
C PRO A 128 -39.08 2.67 -13.16
N THR A 129 -39.68 2.86 -11.98
CA THR A 129 -41.09 2.52 -11.72
C THR A 129 -41.84 3.76 -11.26
N THR A 130 -42.94 4.10 -11.92
CA THR A 130 -43.77 5.25 -11.54
C THR A 130 -44.90 4.84 -10.61
N MET A 131 -45.03 5.50 -9.46
CA MET A 131 -46.12 5.29 -8.50
C MET A 131 -46.64 6.64 -8.02
N ASN A 132 -47.94 6.93 -8.20
CA ASN A 132 -48.63 8.09 -7.62
C ASN A 132 -47.92 9.46 -7.85
N GLY A 133 -47.37 9.69 -9.06
CA GLY A 133 -46.66 10.95 -9.36
C GLY A 133 -45.23 11.02 -8.80
N VAL A 134 -44.65 9.88 -8.40
CA VAL A 134 -43.25 9.75 -8.00
C VAL A 134 -42.57 8.71 -8.90
N VAL A 135 -41.33 8.97 -9.32
CA VAL A 135 -40.50 8.00 -10.05
C VAL A 135 -39.54 7.34 -9.08
N LEU A 136 -39.68 6.04 -8.88
CA LEU A 136 -38.80 5.24 -8.05
C LEU A 136 -37.73 4.58 -8.93
N LEU A 137 -36.46 4.88 -8.67
CA LEU A 137 -35.33 4.21 -9.32
C LEU A 137 -34.88 3.04 -8.46
N THR A 138 -35.03 1.82 -8.98
CA THR A 138 -34.55 0.59 -8.32
C THR A 138 -33.57 -0.12 -9.22
N GLY A 139 -32.52 -0.70 -8.64
CA GLY A 139 -31.50 -1.37 -9.43
C GLY A 139 -30.14 -1.41 -8.76
N THR A 140 -29.14 -1.80 -9.54
CA THR A 140 -27.74 -1.82 -9.13
C THR A 140 -26.90 -0.91 -10.00
N VAL A 141 -26.05 -0.10 -9.37
CA VAL A 141 -25.07 0.78 -10.02
C VAL A 141 -23.64 0.35 -9.68
N GLY A 142 -22.70 0.66 -10.58
CA GLY A 142 -21.28 0.34 -10.41
C GLY A 142 -20.58 1.25 -9.40
N ASN A 143 -20.83 2.56 -9.50
CA ASN A 143 -20.28 3.58 -8.61
C ASN A 143 -21.42 4.36 -7.89
N PRO A 144 -21.22 4.81 -6.64
CA PRO A 144 -22.11 5.80 -6.01
C PRO A 144 -22.43 7.03 -6.88
N ASP A 145 -21.45 7.54 -7.64
CA ASP A 145 -21.63 8.74 -8.48
C ASP A 145 -22.68 8.52 -9.60
N ASP A 146 -22.68 7.33 -10.20
CA ASP A 146 -23.64 6.91 -11.23
C ASP A 146 -25.09 7.02 -10.73
N GLY A 147 -25.32 6.74 -9.45
CA GLY A 147 -26.64 6.82 -8.84
C GLY A 147 -27.18 8.26 -8.79
N ALA A 148 -26.31 9.23 -8.52
CA ALA A 148 -26.65 10.65 -8.52
C ALA A 148 -26.86 11.18 -9.94
N GLU A 149 -26.08 10.69 -10.91
CA GLU A 149 -26.25 11.03 -12.32
C GLU A 149 -27.57 10.50 -12.87
N ALA A 150 -27.93 9.25 -12.59
CA ALA A 150 -29.21 8.66 -12.97
C ALA A 150 -30.41 9.46 -12.45
N GLU A 151 -30.35 9.92 -11.20
CA GLU A 151 -31.38 10.78 -10.60
C GLU A 151 -31.51 12.11 -11.34
N ARG A 152 -30.38 12.77 -11.67
CA ARG A 152 -30.38 14.02 -12.44
C ARG A 152 -30.95 13.85 -13.85
N LEU A 153 -30.57 12.78 -14.55
CA LEU A 153 -31.07 12.48 -15.90
C LEU A 153 -32.58 12.26 -15.89
N VAL A 154 -33.09 11.49 -14.93
CA VAL A 154 -34.52 11.22 -14.78
C VAL A 154 -35.27 12.48 -14.37
N GLN A 155 -34.73 13.28 -13.42
CA GLN A 155 -35.36 14.53 -13.01
C GLN A 155 -35.48 15.52 -14.18
N ALA A 156 -34.45 15.63 -15.02
CA ALA A 156 -34.46 16.46 -16.22
C ALA A 156 -35.51 16.00 -17.25
N PHE A 157 -35.74 14.68 -17.36
CA PHE A 157 -36.71 14.12 -18.30
C PHE A 157 -38.16 14.29 -17.84
N VAL A 158 -38.42 14.15 -16.54
CA VAL A 158 -39.79 14.12 -15.98
C VAL A 158 -40.25 15.51 -15.52
N GLY A 159 -39.34 16.49 -15.40
CA GLY A 159 -39.61 17.87 -15.03
C GLY A 159 -39.80 18.09 -13.53
N GLU A 160 -39.73 19.35 -13.07
CA GLU A 160 -39.76 19.72 -11.64
C GLU A 160 -41.06 19.33 -10.90
N GLY A 161 -42.14 19.05 -11.64
CA GLY A 161 -43.44 18.66 -11.07
C GLY A 161 -43.53 17.21 -10.57
N THR A 162 -42.52 16.37 -10.84
CA THR A 162 -42.51 14.96 -10.45
C THR A 162 -41.29 14.67 -9.58
N LYS A 163 -41.51 14.09 -8.40
CA LYS A 163 -40.42 13.78 -7.46
C LYS A 163 -39.76 12.45 -7.85
N VAL A 164 -38.43 12.45 -7.99
CA VAL A 164 -37.64 11.23 -8.17
C VAL A 164 -37.12 10.76 -6.82
N ILE A 165 -37.19 9.45 -6.57
CA ILE A 165 -36.64 8.82 -5.36
C ILE A 165 -35.71 7.70 -5.80
N SER A 166 -34.43 7.81 -5.42
CA SER A 166 -33.44 6.77 -5.69
C SER A 166 -33.41 5.71 -4.58
N ARG A 167 -33.54 4.44 -4.98
CA ARG A 167 -33.25 3.25 -4.17
C ARG A 167 -32.22 2.35 -4.86
N LEU A 168 -31.32 2.98 -5.62
CA LEU A 168 -30.21 2.29 -6.26
C LEU A 168 -29.24 1.77 -5.19
N ARG A 169 -28.74 0.55 -5.41
CA ARG A 169 -27.74 -0.07 -4.53
C ARG A 169 -26.43 -0.20 -5.28
N THR A 170 -25.31 0.13 -4.65
CA THR A 170 -24.00 -0.20 -5.20
C THR A 170 -23.74 -1.69 -5.01
N ALA A 171 -23.34 -2.39 -6.07
CA ALA A 171 -23.19 -3.85 -6.05
C ALA A 171 -22.14 -4.36 -5.04
N THR A 172 -21.18 -3.53 -4.64
CA THR A 172 -20.20 -3.86 -3.60
C THR A 172 -19.59 -2.56 -3.04
N PRO A 173 -19.38 -2.43 -1.72
CA PRO A 173 -18.57 -1.34 -1.20
C PRO A 173 -17.16 -1.44 -1.79
N LEU A 174 -16.72 -0.38 -2.46
CA LEU A 174 -15.39 -0.32 -3.06
C LEU A 174 -14.35 -0.25 -1.94
N GLN A 175 -13.47 -1.23 -1.90
CA GLN A 175 -12.37 -1.30 -0.94
C GLN A 175 -11.05 -0.97 -1.63
N VAL A 176 -10.26 -0.13 -0.99
CA VAL A 176 -8.95 0.28 -1.48
C VAL A 176 -7.91 -0.30 -0.52
N ASN A 177 -6.92 -1.02 -1.04
CA ASN A 177 -5.70 -1.37 -0.32
C ASN A 177 -4.63 -0.34 -0.66
N LEU A 178 -4.03 0.27 0.37
CA LEU A 178 -2.91 1.17 0.20
C LEU A 178 -1.62 0.49 0.63
N GLN A 179 -0.64 0.45 -0.26
CA GLN A 179 0.74 0.09 0.06
C GLN A 179 1.58 1.36 0.12
N VAL A 180 2.30 1.55 1.22
CA VAL A 180 3.28 2.63 1.35
C VAL A 180 4.66 2.02 1.46
N ARG A 181 5.67 2.68 0.92
CA ARG A 181 7.07 2.27 0.99
C ARG A 181 7.89 3.46 1.46
N PHE A 182 8.52 3.30 2.62
CA PHE A 182 9.54 4.20 3.13
C PHE A 182 10.89 3.59 2.83
N ALA A 183 11.69 4.23 1.99
CA ALA A 183 13.05 3.82 1.71
C ALA A 183 14.00 4.92 2.16
N GLU A 184 14.90 4.58 3.10
CA GLU A 184 15.92 5.48 3.60
C GLU A 184 17.30 4.86 3.49
N VAL A 185 18.27 5.68 3.07
CA VAL A 185 19.69 5.33 3.04
C VAL A 185 20.47 6.44 3.73
N THR A 186 21.23 6.08 4.75
CA THR A 186 22.17 6.97 5.42
C THR A 186 23.59 6.49 5.18
N ARG A 187 24.48 7.39 4.75
CA ARG A 187 25.91 7.12 4.57
C ARG A 187 26.70 8.09 5.43
N SER A 188 27.70 7.58 6.13
CA SER A 188 28.66 8.39 6.87
C SER A 188 30.08 8.03 6.43
N PHE A 189 30.91 9.04 6.23
CA PHE A 189 32.31 8.90 5.89
C PHE A 189 33.12 9.80 6.80
N VAL A 190 34.07 9.23 7.52
CA VAL A 190 34.99 9.95 8.42
C VAL A 190 36.41 9.59 8.03
N LYS A 191 37.26 10.57 7.85
CA LYS A 191 38.68 10.42 7.57
C LYS A 191 39.48 11.37 8.43
N ASN A 192 40.27 10.81 9.34
CA ASN A 192 41.11 11.55 10.27
C ASN A 192 42.58 11.19 10.05
N ILE A 193 43.39 12.24 9.95
CA ILE A 193 44.85 12.16 9.93
C ILE A 193 45.34 13.15 10.97
N GLY A 194 45.85 12.64 12.09
CA GLY A 194 46.35 13.44 13.20
C GLY A 194 47.83 13.22 13.42
N MET A 195 48.58 14.28 13.65
CA MET A 195 49.97 14.18 14.08
C MET A 195 50.12 14.81 15.47
N ASN A 196 50.73 14.06 16.37
CA ASN A 196 50.98 14.48 17.74
C ASN A 196 52.48 14.47 17.99
N LEU A 197 53.01 15.56 18.53
CA LEU A 197 54.44 15.73 18.78
C LEU A 197 54.65 16.17 20.22
N THR A 198 55.68 15.65 20.85
CA THR A 198 56.17 16.15 22.13
C THR A 198 57.68 16.01 22.17
N THR A 199 58.37 17.08 22.53
CA THR A 199 59.82 17.06 22.70
C THR A 199 60.20 16.78 24.13
N VAL A 200 61.36 16.17 24.29
CA VAL A 200 61.98 15.82 25.55
C VAL A 200 63.43 16.28 25.48
N ASP A 201 63.85 17.06 26.47
CA ASP A 201 65.23 17.53 26.59
C ASP A 201 65.90 16.89 27.82
N GLY A 202 66.74 15.89 27.56
CA GLY A 202 67.53 15.19 28.56
C GLY A 202 68.89 15.84 28.87
N THR A 203 69.20 17.01 28.30
CA THR A 203 70.51 17.66 28.48
C THR A 203 70.61 18.42 29.82
N GLY A 204 71.83 18.72 30.25
CA GLY A 204 72.12 19.45 31.49
C GLY A 204 72.07 20.98 31.39
N GLY A 205 71.74 21.53 30.21
CA GLY A 205 71.70 22.97 29.94
C GLY A 205 70.31 23.60 30.14
N PHE A 206 70.00 24.66 29.39
CA PHE A 206 68.67 25.27 29.37
C PHE A 206 67.65 24.30 28.74
N LYS A 207 66.68 23.85 29.54
CA LYS A 207 65.65 22.88 29.11
C LYS A 207 64.43 23.60 28.58
N PHE A 208 63.93 23.17 27.42
CA PHE A 208 62.68 23.65 26.84
C PHE A 208 61.88 22.52 26.21
N GLY A 209 60.59 22.76 25.95
CA GLY A 209 59.69 21.74 25.40
C GLY A 209 58.63 22.32 24.47
N ILE A 210 58.29 21.56 23.43
CA ILE A 210 57.22 21.84 22.47
C ILE A 210 56.29 20.64 22.45
N GLY A 211 54.99 20.89 22.58
CA GLY A 211 53.93 19.90 22.45
C GLY A 211 52.87 20.35 21.45
N SER A 212 52.40 19.44 20.60
CA SER A 212 51.31 19.67 19.66
C SER A 212 50.42 18.43 19.59
N GLY A 213 49.10 18.63 19.53
CA GLY A 213 48.13 17.54 19.56
C GLY A 213 47.96 16.94 20.96
N ARG A 214 47.53 15.68 21.04
CA ARG A 214 47.41 14.95 22.31
C ARG A 214 48.79 14.48 22.80
N PRO A 215 49.01 14.28 24.11
CA PRO A 215 50.23 13.69 24.62
C PRO A 215 50.43 12.28 24.01
N PRO A 216 51.50 12.05 23.22
CA PRO A 216 51.67 10.78 22.52
C PRO A 216 52.16 9.68 23.46
N ALA A 217 52.69 9.98 24.65
CA ALA A 217 53.20 9.01 25.61
C ALA A 217 53.00 9.48 27.06
N SER A 218 52.64 8.55 27.97
CA SER A 218 52.57 8.82 29.42
C SER A 218 53.91 8.55 30.13
N PHE A 219 54.75 7.70 29.54
CA PHE A 219 56.11 7.44 29.97
C PHE A 219 57.01 7.35 28.74
N TYR A 220 58.18 7.99 28.80
CA TYR A 220 59.18 7.94 27.77
C TYR A 220 60.60 7.99 28.35
N THR A 221 61.55 7.40 27.63
CA THR A 221 62.98 7.38 27.98
C THR A 221 63.81 7.90 26.82
N THR A 222 64.90 8.60 27.13
CA THR A 222 65.92 9.04 26.15
C THR A 222 66.96 7.95 25.86
N ASP A 223 66.96 6.85 26.62
CA ASP A 223 67.85 5.71 26.39
C ASP A 223 67.33 4.88 25.20
N ARG A 224 68.13 4.88 24.12
CA ARG A 224 67.82 4.25 22.83
C ARG A 224 67.87 2.73 22.86
N ASN A 225 68.44 2.13 23.90
CA ASN A 225 68.51 0.67 24.05
C ASN A 225 67.20 0.07 24.57
N LEU A 226 66.28 0.91 25.05
CA LEU A 226 64.98 0.48 25.55
C LEU A 226 63.93 0.44 24.43
N PRO A 227 62.99 -0.51 24.51
CA PRO A 227 61.99 -0.75 23.48
C PRO A 227 60.94 0.37 23.41
N LEU A 228 60.30 0.48 22.23
CA LEU A 228 59.13 1.32 21.96
C LEU A 228 57.91 0.43 21.70
N ALA A 229 56.78 0.74 22.32
CA ALA A 229 55.49 0.09 22.04
C ALA A 229 54.36 1.12 21.89
N VAL A 230 53.28 0.75 21.19
CA VAL A 230 52.05 1.54 21.08
C VAL A 230 50.90 0.84 21.79
N GLY A 231 50.19 1.55 22.66
CA GLY A 231 48.99 1.07 23.36
C GLY A 231 49.25 0.10 24.52
N GLN A 232 50.50 -0.15 24.88
CA GLN A 232 50.91 -1.02 25.99
C GLN A 232 52.13 -0.44 26.70
N SER A 233 52.22 -0.69 28.00
CA SER A 233 53.45 -0.42 28.77
C SER A 233 54.53 -1.41 28.39
N VAL A 234 55.76 -0.94 28.17
CA VAL A 234 56.88 -1.78 27.77
C VAL A 234 58.05 -1.61 28.74
N GLN A 235 58.76 -2.70 29.02
CA GLN A 235 60.00 -2.68 29.78
C GLN A 235 61.12 -3.30 28.95
N GLY A 236 62.34 -2.80 29.14
CA GLY A 236 63.54 -3.32 28.48
C GLY A 236 64.70 -3.43 29.45
N PHE A 237 65.80 -3.98 28.94
CA PHE A 237 67.03 -4.14 29.69
C PHE A 237 68.10 -3.21 29.13
N THR A 238 68.76 -2.46 30.00
CA THR A 238 69.89 -1.59 29.66
C THR A 238 71.00 -1.77 30.69
N ILE A 239 72.22 -1.35 30.38
CA ILE A 239 73.34 -1.40 31.32
C ILE A 239 73.31 -0.10 32.12
N ASP A 240 73.29 -0.19 33.44
CA ASP A 240 73.43 0.97 34.31
C ASP A 240 74.83 1.58 34.13
N PRO A 241 74.95 2.85 33.70
CA PRO A 241 76.25 3.49 33.44
C PRO A 241 77.09 3.69 34.71
N ILE A 242 76.51 3.61 35.90
CA ILE A 242 77.23 3.77 37.17
C ILE A 242 77.72 2.41 37.70
N THR A 243 76.88 1.38 37.62
CA THR A 243 77.16 0.07 38.24
C THR A 243 77.60 -1.02 37.27
N GLY A 244 77.48 -0.78 35.96
CA GLY A 244 77.84 -1.73 34.90
C GLY A 244 76.96 -2.98 34.83
N ARG A 245 75.87 -3.05 35.61
CA ARG A 245 74.95 -4.18 35.66
C ARG A 245 73.80 -4.02 34.66
N VAL A 246 73.29 -5.15 34.16
CA VAL A 246 72.05 -5.16 33.38
C VAL A 246 70.88 -4.91 34.33
N VAL A 247 70.15 -3.83 34.11
CA VAL A 247 68.99 -3.41 34.89
C VAL A 247 67.76 -3.32 34.00
N GLN A 248 66.60 -3.69 34.54
CA GLN A 248 65.32 -3.53 33.87
C GLN A 248 64.83 -2.09 34.08
N ARG A 249 64.52 -1.38 32.98
CA ARG A 249 63.95 -0.03 33.02
C ARG A 249 62.70 0.02 32.14
N PRO A 250 61.74 0.91 32.42
CA PRO A 250 60.61 1.08 31.53
C PRO A 250 61.08 1.69 30.21
N GLY A 251 60.60 1.15 29.09
CA GLY A 251 60.82 1.68 27.73
C GLY A 251 59.69 2.63 27.34
N THR A 252 59.78 3.26 26.17
CA THR A 252 58.80 4.30 25.77
C THR A 252 57.48 3.67 25.33
N SER A 253 56.37 4.13 25.92
CA SER A 253 55.02 3.67 25.58
C SER A 253 54.20 4.79 24.97
N ILE A 254 53.82 4.62 23.70
CA ILE A 254 52.98 5.56 22.96
C ILE A 254 51.51 5.27 23.28
N THR A 255 50.80 6.24 23.81
CA THR A 255 49.36 6.19 24.03
C THR A 255 48.65 6.09 22.68
N LYS A 256 47.80 5.06 22.51
CA LYS A 256 47.00 4.89 21.29
C LYS A 256 45.93 5.98 21.20
N GLY A 257 45.74 6.55 20.01
CA GLY A 257 44.71 7.54 19.71
C GLY A 257 43.31 6.94 19.65
N SER A 258 42.32 7.79 19.48
CA SER A 258 40.90 7.39 19.32
C SER A 258 40.59 6.84 17.92
N GLU A 259 41.53 7.04 17.00
CA GLU A 259 41.53 6.58 15.62
C GLU A 259 41.87 5.08 15.54
N ARG A 260 41.69 4.50 14.35
CA ARG A 260 41.87 3.06 14.14
C ARG A 260 43.32 2.63 14.36
N THR A 261 44.28 3.39 13.81
CA THR A 261 45.70 3.06 13.78
C THR A 261 46.52 4.22 14.32
N THR A 262 47.43 3.92 15.25
CA THR A 262 48.43 4.87 15.75
C THR A 262 49.82 4.32 15.44
N ALA A 263 50.65 5.10 14.76
CA ALA A 263 52.06 4.80 14.54
C ALA A 263 52.91 5.73 15.42
N GLY A 264 53.65 5.15 16.36
CA GLY A 264 54.55 5.89 17.25
C GLY A 264 55.99 5.88 16.73
N PHE A 265 56.72 6.97 16.95
CA PHE A 265 58.13 7.07 16.61
C PHE A 265 58.90 7.91 17.62
N LEU A 266 60.18 7.61 17.77
CA LEU A 266 61.16 8.43 18.48
C LEU A 266 62.23 8.83 17.48
N THR A 267 62.59 10.11 17.48
CA THR A 267 63.63 10.65 16.62
C THR A 267 64.38 11.76 17.33
N LYS A 268 65.50 12.20 16.77
CA LYS A 268 66.25 13.36 17.27
C LYS A 268 66.26 14.43 16.20
N LEU A 269 65.78 15.62 16.52
CA LEU A 269 65.70 16.75 15.60
C LEU A 269 66.24 18.00 16.28
N LEU A 270 67.21 18.68 15.65
CA LEU A 270 67.85 19.90 16.18
C LEU A 270 68.40 19.78 17.61
N GLY A 271 68.90 18.59 17.98
CA GLY A 271 69.43 18.32 19.32
C GLY A 271 68.40 17.87 20.36
N LEU A 272 67.11 17.93 20.04
CA LEU A 272 66.00 17.51 20.91
C LEU A 272 65.57 16.07 20.60
N ASP A 273 65.28 15.31 21.65
CA ASP A 273 64.60 14.02 21.48
C ASP A 273 63.10 14.30 21.26
N LEU A 274 62.57 13.85 20.13
CA LEU A 274 61.20 14.06 19.70
C LEU A 274 60.45 12.73 19.72
N ILE A 275 59.28 12.75 20.34
CA ILE A 275 58.33 11.66 20.35
C ILE A 275 57.15 12.09 19.51
N GLY A 276 56.78 11.25 18.55
CA GLY A 276 55.64 11.49 17.69
C GLY A 276 54.68 10.33 17.62
N ALA A 277 53.40 10.64 17.43
CA ALA A 277 52.36 9.68 17.13
C ALA A 277 51.52 10.16 15.95
N LEU A 278 51.49 9.37 14.88
CA LEU A 278 50.63 9.54 13.72
C LEU A 278 49.37 8.69 13.89
N ASP A 279 48.23 9.35 14.03
CA ASP A 279 46.91 8.73 14.13
C ASP A 279 46.23 8.75 12.74
N LEU A 280 45.80 7.57 12.29
CA LEU A 280 45.16 7.35 11.01
C LEU A 280 43.85 6.59 11.22
N GLY A 281 42.78 7.12 10.65
CA GLY A 281 41.48 6.46 10.69
C GLY A 281 40.63 6.83 9.48
N GLU A 282 40.10 5.83 8.80
CA GLU A 282 38.99 6.00 7.86
C GLU A 282 37.84 5.09 8.32
N ARG A 283 36.63 5.65 8.38
CA ARG A 283 35.41 4.95 8.79
C ARG A 283 34.32 5.25 7.77
N ILE A 284 33.74 4.20 7.23
CA ILE A 284 32.61 4.26 6.31
C ILE A 284 31.44 3.55 6.98
N GLY A 285 30.34 4.26 7.19
CA GLY A 285 29.09 3.73 7.69
C GLY A 285 28.01 3.79 6.62
N GLN A 286 27.17 2.77 6.56
CA GLN A 286 25.98 2.76 5.71
C GLN A 286 24.85 2.07 6.46
N VAL A 287 23.69 2.70 6.47
CA VAL A 287 22.45 2.18 7.05
C VAL A 287 21.35 2.28 5.99
N THR A 288 20.55 1.23 5.86
CA THR A 288 19.39 1.21 4.97
C THR A 288 18.16 0.81 5.75
N SER A 289 17.08 1.57 5.63
CA SER A 289 15.79 1.29 6.27
C SER A 289 14.70 1.17 5.21
N LEU A 290 13.91 0.09 5.28
CA LEU A 290 12.76 -0.13 4.42
C LEU A 290 11.56 -0.50 5.29
N ALA A 291 10.50 0.31 5.22
CA ALA A 291 9.21 -0.01 5.85
C ALA A 291 8.09 -0.01 4.81
N ASN A 292 7.33 -1.11 4.76
CA ASN A 292 6.26 -1.30 3.78
C ASN A 292 4.91 -1.57 4.46
N PRO A 293 4.26 -0.58 5.12
CA PRO A 293 2.95 -0.80 5.70
C PRO A 293 1.89 -0.96 4.60
N ASN A 294 0.91 -1.82 4.87
CA ASN A 294 -0.25 -2.02 4.02
C ASN A 294 -1.54 -2.01 4.84
N LEU A 295 -2.60 -1.43 4.30
CA LEU A 295 -3.90 -1.38 4.98
C LEU A 295 -5.01 -1.27 3.94
N THR A 296 -6.12 -1.97 4.16
CA THR A 296 -7.33 -1.86 3.33
C THR A 296 -8.39 -1.06 4.07
N ALA A 297 -9.03 -0.11 3.39
CA ALA A 297 -10.12 0.71 3.91
C ALA A 297 -11.25 0.83 2.89
N MET A 298 -12.47 1.10 3.37
CA MET A 298 -13.61 1.38 2.52
C MET A 298 -13.52 2.80 1.93
N SER A 299 -14.02 2.98 0.71
CA SER A 299 -14.15 4.31 0.11
C SER A 299 -14.97 5.24 1.00
N GLY A 300 -14.41 6.40 1.33
CA GLY A 300 -14.98 7.41 2.22
C GLY A 300 -14.64 7.24 3.70
N GLU A 301 -14.11 6.09 4.12
CA GLU A 301 -13.81 5.80 5.53
C GLU A 301 -12.30 5.86 5.82
N THR A 302 -11.95 6.37 7.01
CA THR A 302 -10.54 6.47 7.41
C THR A 302 -10.07 5.16 8.01
N GLY A 303 -9.06 4.54 7.40
CA GLY A 303 -8.34 3.40 7.97
C GLY A 303 -7.11 3.85 8.73
N THR A 304 -6.82 3.21 9.87
CA THR A 304 -5.59 3.41 10.64
C THR A 304 -4.85 2.09 10.86
N PHE A 305 -3.52 2.15 10.82
CA PHE A 305 -2.62 1.04 11.10
C PHE A 305 -1.46 1.56 11.92
N LEU A 306 -1.07 0.80 12.95
CA LEU A 306 0.12 1.06 13.77
C LEU A 306 0.85 -0.27 13.98
N ALA A 307 2.12 -0.30 13.62
CA ALA A 307 3.05 -1.39 13.92
C ALA A 307 4.25 -0.80 14.66
N GLY A 308 4.33 -1.06 15.96
CA GLY A 308 5.31 -0.43 16.82
C GLY A 308 5.10 -0.74 18.29
N GLY A 309 5.54 0.16 19.15
CA GLY A 309 5.39 0.04 20.60
C GLY A 309 5.19 1.39 21.25
N GLU A 310 5.12 1.39 22.58
CA GLU A 310 5.03 2.60 23.40
C GLU A 310 6.26 2.70 24.28
N ILE A 311 6.85 3.89 24.35
CA ILE A 311 7.95 4.17 25.26
C ILE A 311 7.46 4.98 26.47
N PRO A 312 7.73 4.53 27.71
CA PRO A 312 7.40 5.29 28.90
C PRO A 312 8.42 6.42 29.10
N ILE A 313 7.93 7.66 29.14
CA ILE A 313 8.72 8.87 29.39
C ILE A 313 8.42 9.35 30.83
N PRO A 314 9.41 9.35 31.75
CA PRO A 314 9.22 9.87 33.09
C PRO A 314 9.08 11.40 33.04
N ILE A 315 8.00 11.91 33.61
CA ILE A 315 7.75 13.35 33.79
C ILE A 315 7.80 13.69 35.28
N ALA A 316 8.55 14.73 35.63
CA ALA A 316 8.58 15.21 37.01
C ALA A 316 7.23 15.85 37.37
N GLN A 317 6.55 15.30 38.38
CA GLN A 317 5.37 15.91 38.99
C GLN A 317 5.77 16.64 40.28
N GLY A 318 4.87 17.48 40.80
CA GLY A 318 5.10 18.21 42.05
C GLY A 318 5.45 17.27 43.23
N LEU A 319 6.17 17.80 44.23
CA LEU A 319 6.56 17.09 45.46
C LEU A 319 7.48 15.86 45.24
N GLY A 320 8.17 15.75 44.11
CA GLY A 320 9.12 14.65 43.84
C GLY A 320 8.47 13.36 43.33
N ALA A 321 7.18 13.39 42.97
CA ALA A 321 6.53 12.28 42.29
C ALA A 321 6.99 12.17 40.81
N VAL A 322 7.11 10.95 40.30
CA VAL A 322 7.45 10.70 38.88
C VAL A 322 6.20 10.15 38.18
N GLY A 323 5.62 10.95 37.29
CA GLY A 323 4.58 10.50 36.37
C GLY A 323 5.22 9.78 35.17
N VAL A 324 4.44 8.97 34.46
CA VAL A 324 4.88 8.28 33.24
C VAL A 324 3.92 8.63 32.10
N GLU A 325 4.46 9.17 31.01
CA GLU A 325 3.73 9.44 29.76
C GLU A 325 4.15 8.42 28.69
N TYR A 326 3.19 7.72 28.09
CA TYR A 326 3.49 6.76 27.03
C TYR A 326 3.44 7.44 25.66
N LYS A 327 4.53 7.32 24.90
CA LYS A 327 4.61 7.82 23.52
C LYS A 327 4.74 6.68 22.54
N GLN A 328 3.85 6.62 21.56
CA GLN A 328 3.90 5.62 20.49
C GLN A 328 5.08 5.89 19.55
N TYR A 329 5.73 4.82 19.12
CA TYR A 329 6.73 4.83 18.06
C TYR A 329 6.55 3.62 17.14
N GLY A 330 7.11 3.68 15.93
CA GLY A 330 7.01 2.65 14.91
C GLY A 330 6.46 3.18 13.60
N VAL A 331 5.86 2.29 12.81
CA VAL A 331 5.27 2.62 11.51
C VAL A 331 3.77 2.83 11.70
N SER A 332 3.27 4.03 11.40
CA SER A 332 1.85 4.33 11.40
C SER A 332 1.38 4.77 10.01
N LEU A 333 0.17 4.39 9.67
CA LEU A 333 -0.48 4.75 8.41
C LEU A 333 -1.92 5.10 8.71
N ALA A 334 -2.30 6.35 8.46
CA ALA A 334 -3.69 6.76 8.40
C ALA A 334 -4.01 7.23 6.98
N TYR A 335 -5.11 6.77 6.39
CA TYR A 335 -5.57 7.29 5.11
C TYR A 335 -7.07 7.18 4.92
N THR A 336 -7.60 8.06 4.07
CA THR A 336 -9.00 8.08 3.66
C THR A 336 -9.03 7.98 2.13
N PRO A 337 -9.44 6.83 1.55
CA PRO A 337 -9.60 6.69 0.12
C PRO A 337 -10.96 7.21 -0.34
N THR A 338 -11.06 7.69 -1.56
CA THR A 338 -12.33 8.03 -2.22
C THR A 338 -12.22 7.61 -3.68
N VAL A 339 -13.05 6.64 -4.09
CA VAL A 339 -13.08 6.15 -5.47
C VAL A 339 -13.98 7.05 -6.31
N LEU A 340 -13.47 7.54 -7.43
CA LEU A 340 -14.13 8.44 -8.37
C LEU A 340 -14.78 7.66 -9.53
N GLY A 341 -15.76 8.26 -10.20
CA GLY A 341 -16.47 7.69 -11.35
C GLY A 341 -15.59 7.16 -12.50
N ASP A 342 -14.41 7.75 -12.72
CA ASP A 342 -13.47 7.38 -13.77
C ASP A 342 -12.51 6.24 -13.40
N GLY A 343 -12.71 5.61 -12.23
CA GLY A 343 -11.86 4.53 -11.72
C GLY A 343 -10.57 5.02 -11.06
N ARG A 344 -10.41 6.33 -10.87
CA ARG A 344 -9.33 6.91 -10.06
C ARG A 344 -9.65 6.88 -8.59
N ILE A 345 -8.59 6.98 -7.79
CA ILE A 345 -8.65 6.89 -6.35
C ILE A 345 -7.98 8.16 -5.81
N SER A 346 -8.80 9.04 -5.23
CA SER A 346 -8.32 10.15 -4.43
C SER A 346 -7.97 9.63 -3.03
N LEU A 347 -6.81 10.01 -2.51
CA LEU A 347 -6.28 9.51 -1.24
C LEU A 347 -5.81 10.70 -0.42
N ARG A 348 -6.38 10.90 0.77
CA ARG A 348 -5.73 11.69 1.82
C ARG A 348 -4.89 10.76 2.66
N VAL A 349 -3.57 10.92 2.63
CA VAL A 349 -2.61 10.02 3.30
C VAL A 349 -1.81 10.75 4.37
N ARG A 350 -1.62 10.10 5.52
CA ARG A 350 -0.74 10.53 6.60
C ARG A 350 0.11 9.35 7.08
N PRO A 351 1.13 8.94 6.29
CA PRO A 351 2.05 7.90 6.71
C PRO A 351 3.15 8.50 7.62
N GLU A 352 3.59 7.72 8.59
CA GLU A 352 4.66 8.09 9.51
C GLU A 352 5.52 6.89 9.91
N VAL A 353 6.83 7.13 10.01
CA VAL A 353 7.79 6.19 10.59
C VAL A 353 8.56 6.91 11.68
N SER A 354 8.52 6.34 12.87
CA SER A 354 9.29 6.79 14.03
C SER A 354 10.19 5.68 14.55
N GLN A 355 11.41 6.06 14.89
CA GLN A 355 12.44 5.16 15.41
C GLN A 355 13.04 5.76 16.69
N LEU A 356 13.40 4.89 17.62
CA LEU A 356 14.12 5.29 18.83
C LEU A 356 15.55 5.66 18.49
N ASP A 357 15.99 6.81 18.96
CA ASP A 357 17.33 7.34 18.77
C ASP A 357 18.05 7.49 20.12
N TYR A 358 18.93 6.54 20.41
CA TYR A 358 19.72 6.53 21.64
C TYR A 358 20.90 7.50 21.61
N SER A 359 21.26 8.06 20.44
CA SER A 359 22.35 9.03 20.33
C SER A 359 21.96 10.40 20.91
N ASN A 360 20.68 10.75 20.81
CA ASN A 360 20.08 11.96 21.38
C ASN A 360 19.29 11.67 22.67
N ALA A 361 19.69 10.64 23.43
CA ALA A 361 19.00 10.26 24.66
C ALA A 361 19.29 11.23 25.82
N VAL A 362 18.28 11.48 26.66
CA VAL A 362 18.39 12.28 27.88
C VAL A 362 18.21 11.38 29.10
N THR A 363 19.03 11.54 30.11
CA THR A 363 18.89 10.81 31.37
C THR A 363 18.02 11.61 32.34
N ILE A 364 16.84 11.07 32.69
CA ILE A 364 15.91 11.66 33.65
C ILE A 364 15.75 10.69 34.81
N SER A 365 16.06 11.13 36.03
CA SER A 365 15.94 10.32 37.25
C SER A 365 16.62 8.95 37.18
N GLY A 366 17.76 8.85 36.48
CA GLY A 366 18.53 7.61 36.30
C GLY A 366 18.06 6.71 35.15
N THR A 367 16.95 7.05 34.49
CA THR A 367 16.44 6.33 33.30
C THR A 367 16.87 7.05 32.02
N GLN A 368 17.49 6.33 31.08
CA GLN A 368 17.85 6.85 29.78
C GLN A 368 16.62 6.86 28.85
N VAL A 369 16.16 8.04 28.48
CA VAL A 369 15.03 8.25 27.56
C VAL A 369 15.59 8.58 26.17
N PRO A 370 15.45 7.70 25.16
CA PRO A 370 15.91 7.98 23.81
C PRO A 370 15.07 9.09 23.15
N GLY A 371 15.70 9.83 22.22
CA GLY A 371 14.98 10.70 21.31
C GLY A 371 14.13 9.89 20.32
N LEU A 372 13.21 10.55 19.61
CA LEU A 372 12.45 9.93 18.52
C LEU A 372 12.77 10.63 17.20
N THR A 373 13.37 9.90 16.27
CA THR A 373 13.49 10.36 14.88
C THR A 373 12.19 10.03 14.15
N THR A 374 11.43 11.05 13.75
CA THR A 374 10.11 10.89 13.14
C THR A 374 10.10 11.43 11.72
N ARG A 375 9.59 10.63 10.77
CA ARG A 375 9.40 10.98 9.37
C ARG A 375 7.92 10.89 9.08
N ARG A 376 7.26 12.03 8.86
CA ARG A 376 5.81 12.12 8.64
C ARG A 376 5.53 13.00 7.44
N THR A 377 4.51 12.64 6.67
CA THR A 377 3.98 13.47 5.58
C THR A 377 2.46 13.46 5.65
N GLU A 378 1.81 14.54 5.25
CA GLU A 378 0.37 14.57 5.04
C GLU A 378 0.10 15.22 3.67
N THR A 379 -0.60 14.52 2.79
CA THR A 379 -0.93 15.02 1.47
C THR A 379 -2.19 14.36 0.90
N THR A 380 -2.75 14.97 -0.13
CA THR A 380 -3.84 14.39 -0.92
C THR A 380 -3.36 14.19 -2.34
N VAL A 381 -3.53 12.98 -2.87
CA VAL A 381 -3.11 12.62 -4.24
C VAL A 381 -4.16 11.76 -4.92
N GLU A 382 -4.22 11.83 -6.25
CA GLU A 382 -5.15 11.07 -7.06
C GLU A 382 -4.35 10.12 -7.97
N LEU A 383 -4.67 8.83 -7.91
CA LEU A 383 -3.95 7.77 -8.61
C LEU A 383 -4.92 6.73 -9.17
N GLY A 384 -4.58 6.13 -10.31
CA GLY A 384 -5.25 4.92 -10.76
C GLY A 384 -4.88 3.70 -9.90
N SER A 385 -5.74 2.67 -9.91
CA SER A 385 -5.43 1.39 -9.27
C SER A 385 -4.13 0.79 -9.83
N GLY A 386 -3.19 0.44 -8.95
CA GLY A 386 -1.87 -0.11 -9.27
C GLY A 386 -0.80 0.92 -9.65
N GLN A 387 -1.14 2.21 -9.76
CA GLN A 387 -0.16 3.26 -10.07
C GLN A 387 0.62 3.69 -8.83
N SER A 388 1.95 3.79 -8.95
CA SER A 388 2.81 4.26 -7.87
C SER A 388 3.10 5.76 -7.99
N PHE A 389 3.15 6.46 -6.87
CA PHE A 389 3.53 7.87 -6.84
C PHE A 389 4.42 8.20 -5.65
N MET A 390 5.48 8.96 -5.90
CA MET A 390 6.35 9.48 -4.86
C MET A 390 5.69 10.71 -4.23
N ILE A 391 5.36 10.61 -2.94
CA ILE A 391 4.66 11.69 -2.22
C ILE A 391 5.61 12.58 -1.43
N ALA A 392 6.81 12.09 -1.11
CA ALA A 392 7.83 12.86 -0.42
C ALA A 392 9.23 12.31 -0.72
N GLY A 393 10.22 13.19 -0.63
CA GLY A 393 11.63 12.85 -0.67
C GLY A 393 12.47 13.86 0.11
N LEU A 394 13.61 13.40 0.62
CA LEU A 394 14.62 14.23 1.29
C LEU A 394 16.00 13.78 0.86
N LEU A 395 16.83 14.72 0.43
CA LEU A 395 18.27 14.52 0.23
C LEU A 395 18.98 15.53 1.14
N GLN A 396 19.73 15.02 2.11
CA GLN A 396 20.53 15.83 3.02
C GLN A 396 21.99 15.44 2.87
N ASN A 397 22.86 16.44 2.72
CA ASN A 397 24.30 16.23 2.65
C ASN A 397 25.01 17.25 3.55
N SER A 398 25.79 16.77 4.52
CA SER A 398 26.54 17.58 5.47
C SER A 398 28.02 17.25 5.35
N HIS A 399 28.83 18.27 5.07
CA HIS A 399 30.29 18.16 4.99
C HIS A 399 30.91 19.02 6.08
N ASN A 400 31.74 18.42 6.93
CA ASN A 400 32.53 19.10 7.93
C ASN A 400 34.00 18.81 7.67
N ASN A 401 34.79 19.87 7.48
CA ASN A 401 36.21 19.79 7.25
C ASN A 401 36.91 20.66 8.31
N SER A 402 37.59 20.02 9.25
CA SER A 402 38.32 20.68 10.32
C SER A 402 39.82 20.46 10.14
N ILE A 403 40.58 21.54 10.24
CA ILE A 403 42.04 21.49 10.22
C ILE A 403 42.53 22.21 11.48
N GLU A 404 43.19 21.47 12.36
CA GLU A 404 43.89 22.05 13.51
C GLU A 404 45.36 22.11 13.15
N LYS A 405 46.01 23.25 13.34
CA LYS A 405 47.42 23.43 12.98
C LYS A 405 48.14 24.35 13.95
N THR A 406 49.44 24.15 14.11
CA THR A 406 50.31 25.10 14.80
C THR A 406 50.50 26.34 13.93
N PRO A 407 50.23 27.58 14.42
CA PRO A 407 50.44 28.80 13.66
C PRO A 407 51.89 28.93 13.16
N GLY A 408 52.06 29.37 11.90
CA GLY A 408 53.38 29.49 11.25
C GLY A 408 53.88 28.17 10.68
N VAL A 409 54.33 27.24 11.53
CA VAL A 409 54.97 25.99 11.07
C VAL A 409 54.03 25.01 10.36
N GLY A 410 52.73 25.07 10.64
CA GLY A 410 51.71 24.23 9.97
C GLY A 410 51.49 24.58 8.49
N ASP A 411 51.90 25.76 8.05
CA ASP A 411 51.75 26.24 6.67
C ASP A 411 53.01 26.05 5.82
N VAL A 412 54.10 25.54 6.41
CA VAL A 412 55.35 25.28 5.69
C VAL A 412 55.14 24.14 4.68
N PRO A 413 55.52 24.31 3.40
CA PRO A 413 55.45 23.24 2.41
C PRO A 413 56.19 21.98 2.87
N ILE A 414 55.62 20.80 2.60
CA ILE A 414 56.17 19.47 2.96
C ILE A 414 56.16 19.20 4.48
N LEU A 415 56.78 20.06 5.29
CA LEU A 415 56.96 19.86 6.73
C LEU A 415 55.73 20.23 7.57
N GLY A 416 54.89 21.15 7.10
CA GLY A 416 53.69 21.59 7.82
C GLY A 416 52.66 20.48 8.03
N ALA A 417 52.71 19.41 7.23
CA ALA A 417 51.91 18.21 7.43
C ALA A 417 52.16 17.53 8.79
N LEU A 418 53.34 17.69 9.38
CA LEU A 418 53.66 17.18 10.71
C LEU A 418 53.05 18.02 11.84
N PHE A 419 52.67 19.26 11.56
CA PHE A 419 52.16 20.23 12.54
C PHE A 419 50.68 20.56 12.32
N ARG A 420 49.96 19.70 11.60
CA ARG A 420 48.51 19.82 11.38
C ARG A 420 47.81 18.48 11.49
N SER A 421 46.59 18.50 12.03
CA SER A 421 45.61 17.42 11.95
C SER A 421 44.53 17.82 10.95
N ASN A 422 44.01 16.85 10.21
CA ASN A 422 42.93 17.03 9.26
C ASN A 422 41.83 16.02 9.55
N GLY A 423 40.64 16.53 9.86
CA GLY A 423 39.42 15.76 10.08
C GLY A 423 38.40 16.07 8.98
N PHE A 424 38.04 15.06 8.20
CA PHE A 424 37.00 15.16 7.19
C PHE A 424 35.83 14.26 7.55
N GLN A 425 34.63 14.84 7.61
CA GLN A 425 33.39 14.11 7.85
C GLN A 425 32.34 14.49 6.80
N ARG A 426 31.73 13.48 6.18
CA ARG A 426 30.61 13.61 5.24
C ARG A 426 29.46 12.70 5.67
N ASN A 427 28.28 13.27 5.87
CA ASN A 427 27.06 12.54 6.20
C ASN A 427 26.00 12.80 5.13
N GLU A 428 25.45 11.74 4.55
CA GLU A 428 24.40 11.79 3.52
C GLU A 428 23.17 11.01 3.99
N THR A 429 21.98 11.58 3.80
CA THR A 429 20.71 10.92 4.08
C THR A 429 19.79 11.11 2.88
N GLU A 430 19.28 9.99 2.37
CA GLU A 430 18.31 9.92 1.28
C GLU A 430 17.05 9.24 1.81
N LEU A 431 15.89 9.88 1.69
CA LEU A 431 14.59 9.32 2.06
C LEU A 431 13.63 9.50 0.89
N VAL A 432 12.83 8.47 0.63
CA VAL A 432 11.74 8.50 -0.33
C VAL A 432 10.52 7.81 0.27
N ILE A 433 9.35 8.42 0.09
CA ILE A 433 8.05 7.85 0.46
C ILE A 433 7.23 7.66 -0.82
N VAL A 434 6.91 6.42 -1.14
CA VAL A 434 6.10 6.03 -2.31
C VAL A 434 4.82 5.39 -1.84
N ILE A 435 3.71 5.70 -2.50
CA ILE A 435 2.43 5.04 -2.26
C ILE A 435 1.93 4.35 -3.52
N THR A 436 1.10 3.32 -3.36
CA THR A 436 0.46 2.59 -4.46
C THR A 436 -0.90 2.05 -3.98
N PRO A 437 -2.03 2.60 -4.45
CA PRO A 437 -3.35 2.07 -4.12
C PRO A 437 -3.74 0.94 -5.05
N TYR A 438 -4.58 0.04 -4.57
CA TYR A 438 -5.21 -1.03 -5.33
C TYR A 438 -6.69 -1.11 -4.98
N LEU A 439 -7.55 -1.18 -5.99
CA LEU A 439 -8.93 -1.60 -5.78
C LEU A 439 -8.94 -3.12 -5.54
N VAL A 440 -9.43 -3.56 -4.39
CA VAL A 440 -9.39 -4.97 -3.98
C VAL A 440 -10.79 -5.53 -3.77
N LYS A 441 -10.96 -6.82 -4.08
CA LYS A 441 -12.18 -7.56 -3.82
C LYS A 441 -11.97 -8.50 -2.63
N PRO A 442 -12.98 -8.72 -1.79
CA PRO A 442 -12.91 -9.73 -0.73
C PRO A 442 -12.79 -11.13 -1.35
N VAL A 443 -12.02 -12.00 -0.70
CA VAL A 443 -11.87 -13.42 -1.02
C VAL A 443 -12.52 -14.29 0.05
N ASN A 444 -12.76 -15.57 -0.22
CA ASN A 444 -13.28 -16.47 0.80
C ASN A 444 -12.23 -16.69 1.90
N ALA A 445 -12.68 -16.89 3.14
CA ALA A 445 -11.78 -17.08 4.28
C ALA A 445 -10.81 -18.26 4.09
N ASN A 446 -11.25 -19.32 3.40
CA ASN A 446 -10.41 -20.50 3.11
C ASN A 446 -9.25 -20.20 2.14
N ASP A 447 -9.31 -19.08 1.42
CA ASP A 447 -8.26 -18.64 0.50
C ASP A 447 -7.22 -17.76 1.22
N ILE A 448 -7.45 -17.38 2.48
CA ILE A 448 -6.51 -16.57 3.27
C ILE A 448 -5.47 -17.49 3.92
N VAL A 449 -4.21 -17.36 3.52
CA VAL A 449 -3.07 -18.08 4.12
C VAL A 449 -2.40 -17.19 5.16
N LEU A 450 -2.45 -17.58 6.43
CA LEU A 450 -1.81 -16.87 7.53
C LEU A 450 -0.35 -17.31 7.73
N PRO A 451 0.52 -16.44 8.29
CA PRO A 451 1.89 -16.82 8.66
C PRO A 451 1.95 -18.00 9.64
N THR A 452 0.88 -18.22 10.40
CA THR A 452 0.75 -19.29 11.40
C THR A 452 0.34 -20.64 10.80
N ASP A 453 -0.21 -20.67 9.59
CA ASP A 453 -0.78 -21.92 9.03
C ASP A 453 0.28 -22.96 8.68
N GLY A 454 1.52 -22.53 8.47
CA GLY A 454 2.68 -23.39 8.29
C GLY A 454 3.36 -23.82 9.59
N TYR A 455 2.95 -23.28 10.74
CA TYR A 455 3.58 -23.58 12.03
C TYR A 455 3.04 -24.89 12.59
N LYS A 456 3.92 -25.88 12.74
CA LYS A 456 3.66 -27.05 13.59
C LYS A 456 4.64 -27.06 14.74
N THR A 457 4.14 -27.24 15.94
CA THR A 457 4.98 -27.43 17.13
C THR A 457 5.84 -28.68 16.92
N PRO A 458 7.18 -28.57 16.96
CA PRO A 458 8.06 -29.74 16.82
C PRO A 458 7.84 -30.72 17.97
N GLY A 459 7.91 -32.02 17.68
CA GLY A 459 7.80 -33.06 18.70
C GLY A 459 9.01 -33.07 19.66
N ASP A 460 8.90 -33.74 20.80
CA ASP A 460 9.97 -33.76 21.82
C ASP A 460 11.30 -34.29 21.29
N VAL A 461 11.29 -35.30 20.42
CA VAL A 461 12.50 -35.82 19.77
C VAL A 461 13.11 -34.80 18.82
N GLU A 462 12.29 -34.09 18.03
CA GLU A 462 12.77 -33.07 17.09
C GLU A 462 13.33 -31.83 17.82
N ARG A 463 12.69 -31.45 18.95
CA ARG A 463 13.12 -30.34 19.79
C ARG A 463 14.39 -30.66 20.58
N VAL A 464 14.46 -31.83 21.23
CA VAL A 464 15.53 -32.19 22.17
C VAL A 464 16.73 -32.83 21.47
N LEU A 465 16.49 -33.69 20.47
CA LEU A 465 17.55 -34.43 19.78
C LEU A 465 18.00 -33.76 18.47
N MET A 466 17.07 -33.19 17.70
CA MET A 466 17.38 -32.56 16.41
C MET A 466 17.54 -31.03 16.49
N GLY A 467 17.33 -30.42 17.66
CA GLY A 467 17.45 -28.98 17.87
C GLY A 467 16.52 -28.12 17.00
N GLN A 468 15.42 -28.69 16.51
CA GLN A 468 14.50 -28.00 15.61
C GLN A 468 13.51 -27.14 16.41
N LEU A 469 13.43 -25.86 16.06
CA LEU A 469 12.52 -24.89 16.67
C LEU A 469 11.14 -24.87 15.99
N THR A 470 10.99 -25.50 14.82
CA THR A 470 9.75 -25.56 14.04
C THR A 470 9.62 -26.92 13.36
N GLY A 471 8.45 -27.55 13.45
CA GLY A 471 8.12 -28.77 12.70
C GLY A 471 7.51 -28.45 11.35
N GLY A 472 8.00 -29.08 10.27
CA GLY A 472 7.38 -29.04 8.93
C GLY A 472 8.09 -28.19 7.87
N LYS A 473 7.90 -28.57 6.59
CA LYS A 473 8.37 -27.80 5.42
C LYS A 473 7.53 -26.52 5.26
N GLY A 474 8.20 -25.41 4.99
CA GLY A 474 7.64 -24.05 4.94
C GLY A 474 6.39 -23.89 4.08
N GLY A 475 5.56 -22.93 4.50
CA GLY A 475 4.18 -22.72 4.08
C GLY A 475 3.94 -22.55 2.57
N ALA A 476 2.71 -22.87 2.17
CA ALA A 476 2.21 -22.73 0.79
C ALA A 476 2.41 -21.31 0.24
N PRO A 477 2.58 -21.15 -1.08
CA PRO A 477 2.73 -19.83 -1.70
C PRO A 477 1.52 -18.96 -1.39
N ARG A 478 1.77 -17.75 -0.86
CA ARG A 478 0.71 -16.80 -0.47
C ARG A 478 -0.05 -16.30 -1.70
N PRO A 479 -1.38 -16.22 -1.66
CA PRO A 479 -2.13 -15.46 -2.65
C PRO A 479 -1.72 -13.98 -2.55
N LYS A 480 -1.34 -13.40 -3.69
CA LYS A 480 -1.03 -11.97 -3.81
C LYS A 480 -2.32 -11.23 -4.19
N PRO A 481 -2.51 -9.95 -3.80
CA PRO A 481 -3.60 -9.13 -4.31
C PRO A 481 -3.59 -9.16 -5.85
N SER A 482 -4.67 -9.64 -6.46
CA SER A 482 -4.85 -9.60 -7.91
C SER A 482 -5.73 -8.41 -8.28
N MET A 483 -5.42 -7.78 -9.41
CA MET A 483 -6.27 -6.73 -9.97
C MET A 483 -7.63 -7.34 -10.35
N ALA A 484 -8.70 -6.59 -10.17
CA ALA A 484 -9.95 -6.90 -10.87
C ALA A 484 -9.68 -6.75 -12.38
N ASP A 485 -10.05 -7.76 -13.18
CA ASP A 485 -9.93 -7.68 -14.63
C ASP A 485 -10.63 -6.40 -15.12
N GLY A 486 -9.86 -5.53 -15.80
CA GLY A 486 -10.43 -4.37 -16.48
C GLY A 486 -11.40 -4.83 -17.57
N PRO A 487 -12.37 -3.98 -17.98
CA PRO A 487 -13.27 -4.32 -19.07
C PRO A 487 -12.46 -4.76 -20.31
N PRO A 488 -12.90 -5.81 -21.02
CA PRO A 488 -12.18 -6.32 -22.17
C PRO A 488 -12.04 -5.20 -23.19
N VAL A 489 -10.79 -4.76 -23.41
CA VAL A 489 -10.48 -3.80 -24.46
C VAL A 489 -10.83 -4.48 -25.77
N ALA A 490 -11.93 -4.05 -26.40
CA ALA A 490 -12.28 -4.50 -27.74
C ALA A 490 -11.10 -4.18 -28.67
N PRO A 491 -10.63 -5.13 -29.50
CA PRO A 491 -9.54 -4.86 -30.41
C PRO A 491 -9.95 -3.74 -31.36
N ALA A 492 -9.22 -2.63 -31.31
CA ALA A 492 -9.33 -1.57 -32.31
C ALA A 492 -9.02 -2.18 -33.69
N LEU A 493 -10.02 -2.17 -34.57
CA LEU A 493 -9.86 -2.51 -35.99
C LEU A 493 -8.75 -1.63 -36.57
N GLY A 494 -7.57 -2.22 -36.81
CA GLY A 494 -6.43 -1.56 -37.45
C GLY A 494 -5.09 -1.63 -36.71
N ALA A 495 -5.02 -2.14 -35.48
CA ALA A 495 -3.73 -2.33 -34.80
C ALA A 495 -3.06 -3.65 -35.23
N VAL A 496 -1.93 -3.54 -35.93
CA VAL A 496 -1.03 -4.67 -36.22
C VAL A 496 -0.53 -5.29 -34.91
N ALA A 497 -0.73 -6.60 -34.76
CA ALA A 497 -0.31 -7.35 -33.60
C ALA A 497 1.23 -7.31 -33.43
N PRO A 498 1.77 -7.08 -32.22
CA PRO A 498 3.18 -7.27 -31.97
C PRO A 498 3.52 -8.77 -32.07
N VAL A 499 4.53 -9.08 -32.86
CA VAL A 499 5.09 -10.42 -33.00
C VAL A 499 5.63 -10.88 -31.64
N ALA A 500 5.06 -11.95 -31.09
CA ALA A 500 5.58 -12.56 -29.87
C ALA A 500 6.97 -13.17 -30.14
N PRO A 501 7.99 -12.93 -29.28
CA PRO A 501 9.27 -13.61 -29.43
C PRO A 501 9.12 -15.10 -29.13
N MET A 502 9.69 -15.94 -30.00
CA MET A 502 9.67 -17.40 -29.88
C MET A 502 10.40 -17.86 -28.60
N PRO A 503 9.95 -18.96 -27.94
CA PRO A 503 10.66 -19.51 -26.79
C PRO A 503 11.94 -20.22 -27.25
N MET A 504 13.08 -19.88 -26.63
CA MET A 504 14.31 -20.66 -26.79
C MET A 504 14.19 -22.00 -26.04
N PRO A 505 14.76 -23.11 -26.56
CA PRO A 505 14.74 -24.40 -25.87
C PRO A 505 15.64 -24.38 -24.62
N ALA A 506 15.10 -24.89 -23.51
CA ALA A 506 15.86 -25.15 -22.30
C ALA A 506 16.91 -26.25 -22.56
N THR A 507 18.17 -25.95 -22.28
CA THR A 507 19.24 -26.98 -22.25
C THR A 507 19.84 -27.01 -20.84
N GLY A 508 19.47 -28.04 -20.08
CA GLY A 508 20.20 -28.46 -18.90
C GLY A 508 21.07 -29.65 -19.26
N ALA A 509 22.40 -29.50 -19.15
CA ALA A 509 23.32 -30.62 -18.95
C ALA A 509 24.65 -30.07 -18.39
N THR A 510 24.96 -30.55 -17.19
CA THR A 510 26.24 -30.48 -16.48
C THR A 510 27.38 -31.11 -17.28
N VAL A 511 28.52 -30.43 -17.47
CA VAL A 511 29.85 -31.07 -17.58
C VAL A 511 30.95 -30.14 -17.05
N ALA A 512 31.90 -30.79 -16.39
CA ALA A 512 33.02 -30.38 -15.57
C ALA A 512 34.05 -29.38 -16.15
N ASP A 513 34.78 -28.80 -15.19
CA ASP A 513 36.13 -28.23 -15.28
C ASP A 513 37.04 -28.88 -16.32
N THR A 514 37.65 -28.07 -17.17
CA THR A 514 39.04 -28.33 -17.60
C THR A 514 39.78 -27.01 -17.81
N LYS A 515 40.98 -27.00 -17.23
CA LYS A 515 41.96 -25.91 -17.12
C LYS A 515 42.82 -25.82 -18.38
N ALA A 516 43.37 -24.62 -18.63
CA ALA A 516 44.48 -24.29 -19.55
C ALA A 516 44.08 -24.09 -21.03
N THR A 517 44.56 -23.10 -21.79
CA THR A 517 45.84 -22.38 -21.81
C THR A 517 45.66 -20.97 -22.42
N ARG A 518 46.51 -20.01 -21.98
CA ARG A 518 46.65 -18.67 -22.55
C ARG A 518 47.38 -18.72 -23.89
N GLY A 519 46.82 -18.09 -24.93
CA GLY A 519 47.50 -17.73 -26.17
C GLY A 519 47.29 -16.25 -26.48
N LYS A 520 48.39 -15.48 -26.58
CA LYS A 520 48.45 -14.04 -26.85
C LYS A 520 47.93 -13.69 -28.25
N ALA A 521 47.18 -12.59 -28.38
CA ALA A 521 47.21 -11.73 -29.55
C ALA A 521 47.05 -10.26 -29.12
N LYS A 522 47.87 -9.39 -29.71
CA LYS A 522 48.12 -7.98 -29.36
C LYS A 522 47.65 -7.12 -30.53
N LYS A 523 46.89 -6.06 -30.26
CA LYS A 523 46.67 -4.78 -31.00
C LYS A 523 45.35 -4.23 -30.46
N GLY A 524 45.19 -3.00 -29.98
CA GLY A 524 45.81 -1.72 -30.35
C GLY A 524 44.63 -0.78 -30.62
N GLY A 525 44.55 0.36 -29.93
CA GLY A 525 43.50 1.36 -30.15
C GLY A 525 43.16 2.15 -28.89
N ASP A 526 43.54 3.43 -28.92
CA ASP A 526 43.39 4.45 -27.89
C ASP A 526 41.97 4.62 -27.33
N ALA A 527 41.90 4.91 -26.02
CA ALA A 527 40.72 5.43 -25.35
C ALA A 527 40.92 6.93 -25.07
N PRO A 528 39.96 7.82 -25.40
CA PRO A 528 40.05 9.22 -25.05
C PRO A 528 39.57 9.45 -23.61
N ALA A 529 40.32 10.28 -22.87
CA ALA A 529 39.94 10.83 -21.59
C ALA A 529 38.92 11.98 -21.75
N PRO A 530 37.91 12.12 -20.88
CA PRO A 530 37.14 13.35 -20.79
C PRO A 530 37.73 14.28 -19.71
N GLY A 531 38.26 15.42 -20.15
CA GLY A 531 38.54 16.58 -19.31
C GLY A 531 37.29 17.46 -19.19
N PHE A 532 37.04 18.00 -17.99
CA PHE A 532 36.07 19.06 -17.75
C PHE A 532 36.83 20.35 -17.43
N SER A 533 36.69 21.35 -18.31
CA SER A 533 37.06 22.73 -18.06
C SER A 533 35.86 23.48 -17.48
N ILE A 534 36.17 24.35 -16.52
CA ILE A 534 35.26 25.21 -15.77
C ILE A 534 35.06 26.50 -16.59
N ASN A 535 33.82 26.94 -16.73
CA ASN A 535 33.46 28.35 -16.85
C ASN A 535 32.31 28.60 -15.88
#